data_AF-A0A938GNQ2-F1
#
_entry.id   AF-A0A938GNQ2-F1
#
_cell.length_a   1.000
_cell.length_b   1.000
_cell.length_c   1.000
_cell.angle_alpha   90.00
_cell.angle_beta   90.00
_cell.angle_gamma   90.00
#
_symmetry.space_group_name_H-M   'P 1'
#
loop_
_entity.id
_entity.type
_entity.pdbx_description
1 polymer ?
#
loop_
_entity_poly.entity_id
_entity_poly.type
_entity_poly.pdbx_seq_one_letter_code
_entity_poly.pdbx_strand_id
1 'polypeptide(L)'
;RRFEVWLVDDASRDRTWERIQQAAREHPEVRGLKHDRNAGQSAALWTGIQQSESRLVATLDGDRQNNPADLLQMLEHLGEVEFVCGRRAKRRDSWIRRTSSAIARAARKAALGADFADTGCALRLFERRTLEGVFGFNGLHRFLPIIVQGGGFRTLEIEVDHRPRVAGISKYGVWNRLWRGIADLFAVAWYQRRRFPRQASLERAGENR
;
A
#
# COMPACT_ATOMS: atom_id res chain seq x y z
N ARG A 1 -0.20 17.62 16.38
CA ARG A 1 -1.01 17.72 15.14
C ARG A 1 -1.93 16.50 15.08
N ARG A 2 -3.17 16.62 14.56
CA ARG A 2 -4.11 15.47 14.49
C ARG A 2 -3.82 14.54 13.30
N PHE A 3 -3.30 15.06 12.19
CA PHE A 3 -2.84 14.29 11.02
C PHE A 3 -1.91 15.15 10.14
N GLU A 4 -1.31 14.52 9.12
CA GLU A 4 -0.60 15.17 8.02
C GLU A 4 -0.90 14.43 6.71
N VAL A 5 -0.77 15.11 5.57
CA VAL A 5 -1.00 14.55 4.23
C VAL A 5 0.24 14.75 3.38
N TRP A 6 0.87 13.65 2.97
CA TRP A 6 2.00 13.67 2.05
C TRP A 6 1.52 13.43 0.62
N LEU A 7 1.69 14.43 -0.24
CA LEU A 7 1.44 14.34 -1.68
C LEU A 7 2.77 14.17 -2.42
N VAL A 8 2.94 13.06 -3.11
CA VAL A 8 4.18 12.75 -3.85
C VAL A 8 3.92 12.83 -5.35
N ASP A 9 4.50 13.83 -6.00
CA ASP A 9 4.49 13.98 -7.46
C ASP A 9 5.61 13.13 -8.09
N ASP A 10 5.23 12.10 -8.84
CA ASP A 10 6.16 11.19 -9.53
C ASP A 10 6.61 11.75 -10.89
N ALA A 11 7.14 12.98 -10.86
CA ALA A 11 7.59 13.76 -12.01
C ALA A 11 6.50 13.99 -13.08
N SER A 12 5.34 14.51 -12.66
CA SER A 12 4.27 14.89 -13.60
C SER A 12 4.73 15.99 -14.56
N ARG A 13 4.19 15.96 -15.78
CA ARG A 13 4.46 16.94 -16.86
C ARG A 13 3.41 18.05 -16.95
N ASP A 14 2.35 17.95 -16.17
CA ASP A 14 1.29 18.95 -16.09
C ASP A 14 1.44 19.81 -14.83
N ARG A 15 0.40 20.58 -14.51
CA ARG A 15 0.38 21.49 -13.35
C ARG A 15 0.17 20.79 -12.00
N THR A 16 0.37 19.46 -11.92
CA THR A 16 0.20 18.71 -10.66
C THR A 16 1.12 19.23 -9.56
N TRP A 17 2.39 19.48 -9.86
CA TRP A 17 3.33 20.01 -8.86
C TRP A 17 2.92 21.40 -8.35
N GLU A 18 2.56 22.31 -9.25
CA GLU A 18 2.10 23.66 -8.89
C GLU A 18 0.89 23.61 -7.95
N ARG A 19 -0.06 22.70 -8.22
CA ARG A 19 -1.25 22.49 -7.38
C ARG A 19 -0.90 21.92 -6.01
N ILE A 20 0.07 21.01 -5.93
CA ILE A 20 0.56 20.48 -4.65
C ILE A 20 1.22 21.60 -3.83
N GLN A 21 2.04 22.46 -4.46
CA GLN A 21 2.64 23.61 -3.80
C GLN A 21 1.60 24.61 -3.31
N GLN A 22 0.56 24.85 -4.11
CA GLN A 22 -0.57 25.68 -3.69
C GLN A 22 -1.29 25.07 -2.48
N ALA A 23 -1.64 23.78 -2.53
CA ALA A 23 -2.30 23.09 -1.43
C ALA A 23 -1.47 23.12 -0.13
N ALA A 24 -0.15 22.96 -0.21
CA ALA A 24 0.74 23.05 0.95
C ALA A 24 0.82 24.47 1.56
N ARG A 25 0.56 25.52 0.77
CA ARG A 25 0.45 26.90 1.27
C ARG A 25 -0.90 27.17 1.94
N GLU A 26 -1.96 26.58 1.41
CA GLU A 26 -3.35 26.79 1.88
C GLU A 26 -3.71 25.90 3.09
N HIS A 27 -3.08 24.72 3.21
CA HIS A 27 -3.37 23.72 4.22
C HIS A 27 -2.11 23.33 5.02
N PRO A 28 -1.97 23.76 6.29
CA PRO A 28 -0.79 23.47 7.13
C PRO A 28 -0.47 21.99 7.37
N GLU A 29 -1.46 21.11 7.18
CA GLU A 29 -1.33 19.65 7.25
C GLU A 29 -0.77 19.02 5.98
N VAL A 30 -0.77 19.74 4.85
CA VAL A 30 -0.34 19.22 3.55
C VAL A 30 1.16 19.44 3.35
N ARG A 31 1.84 18.40 2.88
CA ARG A 31 3.26 18.41 2.51
C ARG A 31 3.42 17.84 1.11
N GLY A 32 4.31 18.44 0.32
CA GLY A 32 4.57 18.06 -1.07
C GLY A 32 5.99 17.55 -1.26
N LEU A 33 6.14 16.46 -2.03
CA LEU A 33 7.42 15.95 -2.51
C LEU A 33 7.34 15.78 -4.02
N LYS A 34 8.46 15.97 -4.72
CA LYS A 34 8.56 15.74 -6.16
C LYS A 34 9.78 14.89 -6.47
N HIS A 35 9.58 13.81 -7.22
CA HIS A 35 10.67 13.04 -7.79
C HIS A 35 11.32 13.79 -8.97
N ASP A 36 12.62 13.60 -9.15
CA ASP A 36 13.41 14.12 -10.26
C ASP A 36 13.00 13.48 -11.60
N ARG A 37 12.59 12.20 -11.57
CA ARG A 37 12.12 11.42 -12.72
C ARG A 37 11.00 10.48 -12.31
N ASN A 38 10.23 10.01 -13.30
CA ASN A 38 9.16 9.05 -13.06
C ASN A 38 9.76 7.71 -12.58
N ALA A 39 9.46 7.33 -11.34
CA ALA A 39 9.95 6.12 -10.69
C ALA A 39 8.85 5.07 -10.46
N GLY A 40 7.59 5.44 -10.66
CA GLY A 40 6.41 4.60 -10.56
C GLY A 40 5.71 4.70 -9.20
N GLN A 41 4.45 4.22 -9.16
CA GLN A 41 3.56 4.30 -7.98
C GLN A 41 4.18 3.71 -6.71
N SER A 42 4.93 2.59 -6.82
CA SER A 42 5.55 1.97 -5.63
C SER A 42 6.60 2.89 -5.01
N ALA A 43 7.40 3.57 -5.84
CA ALA A 43 8.41 4.49 -5.39
C ALA A 43 7.77 5.71 -4.74
N ALA A 44 6.75 6.31 -5.36
CA ALA A 44 6.03 7.45 -4.79
C ALA A 44 5.38 7.12 -3.45
N LEU A 45 4.70 5.97 -3.36
CA LEU A 45 4.12 5.46 -2.12
C LEU A 45 5.21 5.26 -1.04
N TRP A 46 6.32 4.62 -1.40
CA TRP A 46 7.41 4.34 -0.48
C TRP A 46 8.06 5.62 0.04
N THR A 47 8.33 6.59 -0.84
CA THR A 47 8.85 7.92 -0.48
C THR A 47 7.93 8.58 0.56
N GLY A 48 6.61 8.61 0.32
CA GLY A 48 5.66 9.21 1.27
C GLY A 48 5.65 8.51 2.63
N ILE A 49 5.67 7.17 2.63
CA ILE A 49 5.73 6.37 3.88
C ILE A 49 7.01 6.67 4.65
N GLN A 50 8.16 6.73 3.98
CA GLN A 50 9.46 6.95 4.63
C GLN A 50 9.57 8.33 5.27
N GLN A 51 8.95 9.35 4.66
CA GLN A 51 8.99 10.74 5.14
C GLN A 51 8.00 11.04 6.28
N SER A 52 6.94 10.24 6.44
CA SER A 52 6.04 10.41 7.58
C SER A 52 6.66 9.86 8.86
N GLU A 53 6.47 10.53 9.99
CA GLU A 53 6.89 10.05 11.31
C GLU A 53 5.70 9.53 12.14
N SER A 54 4.50 9.52 11.54
CA SER A 54 3.27 9.17 12.24
C SER A 54 3.25 7.69 12.65
N ARG A 55 2.74 7.40 13.86
CA ARG A 55 2.54 6.03 14.34
C ARG A 55 1.60 5.24 13.42
N LEU A 56 0.55 5.88 12.92
CA LEU A 56 -0.40 5.32 11.97
C LEU A 56 -0.17 5.93 10.61
N VAL A 57 -0.23 5.10 9.57
CA VAL A 57 -0.07 5.51 8.17
C VAL A 57 -1.28 5.05 7.39
N ALA A 58 -1.88 5.98 6.66
CA ALA A 58 -2.93 5.71 5.68
C ALA A 58 -2.38 5.93 4.28
N THR A 59 -2.82 5.12 3.31
CA THR A 59 -2.46 5.27 1.90
C THR A 59 -3.70 5.39 1.04
N LEU A 60 -3.64 6.21 0.00
CA LEU A 60 -4.74 6.52 -0.91
C LEU A 60 -4.20 6.91 -2.29
N ASP A 61 -4.84 6.47 -3.37
CA ASP A 61 -4.52 6.95 -4.71
C ASP A 61 -5.15 8.34 -4.98
N GLY A 62 -4.44 9.20 -5.71
CA GLY A 62 -4.87 10.57 -6.02
C GLY A 62 -5.94 10.70 -7.12
N ASP A 63 -6.48 9.58 -7.61
CA ASP A 63 -7.45 9.54 -8.73
C ASP A 63 -8.92 9.65 -8.31
N ARG A 64 -9.16 9.86 -6.99
CA ARG A 64 -10.48 9.98 -6.36
C ARG A 64 -11.35 8.72 -6.43
N GLN A 65 -10.77 7.57 -6.79
CA GLN A 65 -11.53 6.31 -6.84
C GLN A 65 -11.82 5.75 -5.44
N ASN A 66 -10.88 5.91 -4.51
CA ASN A 66 -11.07 5.53 -3.11
C ASN A 66 -11.78 6.63 -2.32
N ASN A 67 -12.72 6.26 -1.45
CA ASN A 67 -13.42 7.18 -0.57
C ASN A 67 -12.63 7.37 0.74
N PRO A 68 -12.10 8.57 1.06
CA PRO A 68 -11.35 8.78 2.30
C PRO A 68 -12.16 8.51 3.58
N ALA A 69 -13.50 8.61 3.52
CA ALA A 69 -14.36 8.32 4.66
C ALA A 69 -14.25 6.87 5.14
N ASP A 70 -13.89 5.93 4.25
CA ASP A 70 -13.70 4.52 4.58
C ASP A 70 -12.52 4.31 5.56
N LEU A 71 -11.59 5.28 5.65
CA LEU A 71 -10.52 5.24 6.66
C LEU A 71 -11.05 5.27 8.10
N LEU A 72 -12.22 5.89 8.34
CA LEU A 72 -12.83 5.92 9.66
C LEU A 72 -13.27 4.53 10.10
N GLN A 73 -13.90 3.77 9.21
CA GLN A 73 -14.26 2.37 9.46
C GLN A 73 -13.00 1.49 9.63
N MET A 74 -11.96 1.71 8.82
CA MET A 74 -10.71 0.97 8.96
C MET A 74 -10.04 1.21 10.31
N LEU A 75 -10.18 2.42 10.87
CA LEU A 75 -9.59 2.80 12.15
C LEU A 75 -10.21 2.02 13.32
N GLU A 76 -11.48 1.62 13.23
CA GLU A 76 -12.18 0.83 14.26
C GLU A 76 -11.54 -0.54 14.49
N HIS A 77 -10.84 -1.08 13.48
CA HIS A 77 -10.15 -2.37 13.56
C HIS A 77 -8.71 -2.28 14.06
N LEU A 78 -8.14 -1.06 14.15
CA LEU A 78 -6.78 -0.90 14.67
C LEU A 78 -6.75 -1.16 16.19
N GLY A 79 -5.84 -2.03 16.61
CA GLY A 79 -5.75 -2.56 17.98
C GLY A 79 -6.04 -4.05 18.04
N GLU A 80 -7.04 -4.51 17.28
CA GLU A 80 -7.28 -5.93 17.00
C GLU A 80 -6.32 -6.46 15.95
N VAL A 81 -6.00 -5.62 14.96
CA VAL A 81 -4.99 -5.89 13.93
C VAL A 81 -4.05 -4.71 13.77
N GLU A 82 -2.85 -4.95 13.23
CA GLU A 82 -1.87 -3.89 12.99
C GLU A 82 -1.93 -3.33 11.56
N PHE A 83 -2.64 -4.00 10.66
CA PHE A 83 -2.75 -3.60 9.25
C PHE A 83 -4.12 -3.94 8.66
N VAL A 84 -4.80 -2.94 8.12
CA VAL A 84 -6.10 -3.08 7.45
C VAL A 84 -5.93 -2.70 5.98
N CYS A 85 -6.38 -3.57 5.07
CA CYS A 85 -6.50 -3.23 3.64
C CYS A 85 -7.94 -3.24 3.17
N GLY A 86 -8.26 -2.30 2.29
CA GLY A 86 -9.55 -2.27 1.63
C GLY A 86 -9.67 -3.34 0.54
N ARG A 87 -10.86 -3.89 0.39
CA ARG A 87 -11.31 -4.73 -0.70
C ARG A 87 -12.45 -4.03 -1.43
N ARG A 88 -12.26 -3.79 -2.73
CA ARG A 88 -13.25 -3.05 -3.52
C ARG A 88 -14.49 -3.91 -3.73
N ALA A 89 -15.62 -3.50 -3.14
CA ALA A 89 -16.87 -4.28 -3.15
C ALA A 89 -17.50 -4.37 -4.55
N LYS A 90 -17.57 -3.26 -5.30
CA LYS A 90 -18.27 -3.15 -6.59
C LYS A 90 -17.34 -3.23 -7.80
N ARG A 91 -16.62 -4.33 -7.90
CA ARG A 91 -15.73 -4.62 -9.03
C ARG A 91 -16.55 -5.06 -10.25
N ARG A 92 -16.87 -4.15 -11.18
CA ARG A 92 -17.35 -4.49 -12.55
C ARG A 92 -16.18 -5.05 -13.38
N ASP A 93 -15.68 -6.21 -12.97
CA ASP A 93 -14.59 -6.92 -13.63
C ASP A 93 -15.16 -7.74 -14.79
N SER A 94 -14.55 -7.66 -15.97
CA SER A 94 -14.84 -8.62 -17.04
C SER A 94 -14.50 -10.04 -16.56
N TRP A 95 -15.14 -11.05 -17.14
CA TRP A 95 -14.90 -12.47 -16.79
C TRP A 95 -13.40 -12.82 -16.79
N ILE A 96 -12.65 -12.32 -17.78
CA ILE A 96 -11.20 -12.45 -17.90
C ILE A 96 -10.48 -11.87 -16.67
N ARG A 97 -10.83 -10.64 -16.24
CA ARG A 97 -10.19 -9.98 -15.08
C ARG A 97 -10.49 -10.70 -13.77
N ARG A 98 -11.68 -11.29 -13.65
CA ARG A 98 -12.09 -12.13 -12.51
C ARG A 98 -11.27 -13.42 -12.45
N THR A 99 -11.13 -14.14 -13.56
CA THR A 99 -10.36 -15.38 -13.65
C THR A 99 -8.86 -15.12 -13.41
N SER A 100 -8.27 -14.09 -14.01
CA SER A 100 -6.87 -13.73 -13.74
C SER A 100 -6.63 -13.35 -12.27
N SER A 101 -7.58 -12.65 -11.64
CA SER A 101 -7.48 -12.31 -10.20
C SER A 101 -7.57 -13.56 -9.32
N ALA A 102 -8.43 -14.53 -9.66
CA ALA A 102 -8.55 -15.78 -8.95
C ALA A 102 -7.26 -16.63 -9.05
N ILE A 103 -6.67 -16.74 -10.24
CA ILE A 103 -5.39 -17.44 -10.45
C ILE A 103 -4.27 -16.76 -9.65
N ALA A 104 -4.17 -15.43 -9.72
CA ALA A 104 -3.16 -14.68 -8.97
C ALA A 104 -3.33 -14.84 -7.45
N ARG A 105 -4.58 -14.90 -6.95
CA ARG A 105 -4.87 -15.20 -5.55
C ARG A 105 -4.45 -16.63 -5.17
N ALA A 106 -4.81 -17.62 -5.98
CA ALA A 106 -4.43 -19.02 -5.75
C ALA A 106 -2.90 -19.20 -5.71
N ALA A 107 -2.17 -18.59 -6.65
CA ALA A 107 -0.71 -18.62 -6.68
C ALA A 107 -0.09 -18.01 -5.41
N ARG A 108 -0.61 -16.88 -4.93
CA ARG A 108 -0.14 -16.24 -3.69
C ARG A 108 -0.49 -17.05 -2.45
N LYS A 109 -1.69 -17.63 -2.39
CA LYS A 109 -2.09 -18.51 -1.30
C LYS A 109 -1.17 -19.73 -1.21
N ALA A 110 -0.87 -20.36 -2.35
CA ALA A 110 0.03 -21.51 -2.41
C ALA A 110 1.49 -21.17 -2.07
N ALA A 111 2.00 -20.05 -2.60
CA ALA A 111 3.41 -19.68 -2.43
C ALA A 111 3.73 -19.00 -1.08
N LEU A 112 2.77 -18.24 -0.54
CA LEU A 112 2.98 -17.30 0.58
C LEU A 112 2.03 -17.53 1.76
N GLY A 113 1.07 -18.47 1.67
CA GLY A 113 0.06 -18.67 2.71
C GLY A 113 -0.93 -17.51 2.87
N ALA A 114 -0.93 -16.55 1.94
CA ALA A 114 -1.67 -15.30 2.04
C ALA A 114 -2.94 -15.29 1.17
N ASP A 115 -4.11 -15.05 1.78
CA ASP A 115 -5.42 -15.21 1.13
C ASP A 115 -6.20 -13.89 0.95
N PHE A 116 -5.52 -12.83 0.50
CA PHE A 116 -6.12 -11.53 0.23
C PHE A 116 -6.88 -11.50 -1.11
N ALA A 117 -8.13 -11.03 -1.10
CA ALA A 117 -8.93 -10.92 -2.31
C ALA A 117 -8.49 -9.75 -3.20
N ASP A 118 -8.01 -8.64 -2.63
CA ASP A 118 -7.68 -7.42 -3.38
C ASP A 118 -6.46 -6.66 -2.85
N THR A 119 -5.27 -7.26 -3.02
CA THR A 119 -4.01 -6.56 -2.69
C THR A 119 -3.68 -5.39 -3.62
N GLY A 120 -4.47 -5.18 -4.68
CA GLY A 120 -4.33 -4.05 -5.59
C GLY A 120 -5.07 -2.81 -5.11
N CYS A 121 -5.82 -2.87 -4.01
CA CYS A 121 -6.43 -1.69 -3.42
C CYS A 121 -5.35 -0.82 -2.76
N ALA A 122 -5.33 0.46 -3.11
CA ALA A 122 -4.42 1.45 -2.55
C ALA A 122 -4.87 1.96 -1.16
N LEU A 123 -6.16 1.81 -0.82
CA LEU A 123 -6.70 2.21 0.48
C LEU A 123 -6.26 1.25 1.58
N ARG A 124 -5.42 1.74 2.47
CA ARG A 124 -4.82 0.98 3.59
C ARG A 124 -4.66 1.86 4.80
N LEU A 125 -4.70 1.24 5.97
CA LEU A 125 -4.44 1.89 7.25
C LEU A 125 -3.68 0.92 8.14
N PHE A 126 -2.51 1.32 8.64
CA PHE A 126 -1.63 0.41 9.38
C PHE A 126 -0.71 1.14 10.36
N GLU A 127 -0.19 0.41 11.35
CA GLU A 127 0.87 0.92 12.22
C GLU A 127 2.21 0.96 11.47
N ARG A 128 2.94 2.07 11.55
CA ARG A 128 4.23 2.27 10.86
C ARG A 128 5.22 1.14 11.13
N ARG A 129 5.26 0.63 12.38
CA ARG A 129 6.14 -0.49 12.78
C ARG A 129 5.95 -1.78 11.98
N THR A 130 4.80 -1.95 11.32
CA THR A 130 4.55 -3.12 10.45
C THR A 130 5.49 -3.17 9.24
N LEU A 131 6.09 -2.03 8.87
CA LEU A 131 7.03 -1.90 7.76
C LEU A 131 8.49 -1.86 8.19
N GLU A 132 8.79 -2.06 9.48
CA GLU A 132 10.17 -2.18 9.95
C GLU A 132 10.88 -3.38 9.28
N GLY A 133 12.06 -3.12 8.71
CA GLY A 133 12.84 -4.12 7.98
C GLY A 133 12.31 -4.48 6.59
N VAL A 134 11.25 -3.79 6.11
CA VAL A 134 10.79 -3.89 4.73
C VAL A 134 11.62 -2.96 3.84
N PHE A 135 12.03 -3.43 2.67
CA PHE A 135 12.72 -2.61 1.67
C PHE A 135 11.79 -2.23 0.52
N GLY A 136 12.00 -1.03 -0.02
CA GLY A 136 11.27 -0.52 -1.18
C GLY A 136 11.66 -1.25 -2.47
N PHE A 137 10.67 -1.65 -3.27
CA PHE A 137 10.90 -2.13 -4.64
C PHE A 137 9.72 -1.80 -5.55
N ASN A 138 9.97 -1.81 -6.86
CA ASN A 138 8.93 -1.59 -7.86
C ASN A 138 7.99 -2.79 -7.95
N GLY A 139 6.80 -2.65 -7.37
CA GLY A 139 5.83 -3.74 -7.18
C GLY A 139 5.36 -3.86 -5.73
N LEU A 140 6.09 -3.25 -4.79
CA LEU A 140 5.85 -3.33 -3.34
C LEU A 140 4.38 -3.07 -2.97
N HIS A 141 3.75 -2.07 -3.56
CA HIS A 141 2.36 -1.74 -3.26
C HIS A 141 1.43 -2.95 -3.44
N ARG A 142 1.68 -3.90 -4.35
CA ARG A 142 0.82 -5.09 -4.51
C ARG A 142 1.07 -6.19 -3.47
N PHE A 143 2.21 -6.17 -2.81
CA PHE A 143 2.67 -7.20 -1.88
C PHE A 143 2.71 -6.75 -0.43
N LEU A 144 2.53 -5.45 -0.16
CA LEU A 144 2.56 -4.89 1.20
C LEU A 144 1.75 -5.68 2.24
N PRO A 145 0.44 -5.97 2.05
CA PRO A 145 -0.32 -6.75 3.04
C PRO A 145 0.26 -8.15 3.28
N ILE A 146 0.82 -8.77 2.24
CA ILE A 146 1.40 -10.11 2.31
C ILE A 146 2.75 -10.09 3.04
N ILE A 147 3.59 -9.08 2.77
CA ILE A 147 4.88 -8.86 3.45
C ILE A 147 4.65 -8.59 4.94
N VAL A 148 3.63 -7.79 5.26
CA VAL A 148 3.25 -7.47 6.64
C VAL A 148 2.75 -8.73 7.36
N GLN A 149 1.84 -9.50 6.75
CA GLN A 149 1.37 -10.77 7.30
C GLN A 149 2.52 -11.76 7.52
N GLY A 150 3.41 -11.92 6.54
CA GLY A 150 4.61 -12.75 6.66
C GLY A 150 5.62 -12.25 7.71
N GLY A 151 5.47 -11.01 8.18
CA GLY A 151 6.20 -10.46 9.32
C GLY A 151 5.64 -10.82 10.69
N GLY A 152 4.58 -11.63 10.74
CA GLY A 152 3.91 -12.02 11.97
C GLY A 152 2.94 -10.96 12.52
N PHE A 153 2.58 -9.96 11.72
CA PHE A 153 1.55 -8.99 12.08
C PHE A 153 0.17 -9.49 11.68
N ARG A 154 -0.84 -9.13 12.47
CA ARG A 154 -2.24 -9.45 12.16
C ARG A 154 -2.74 -8.48 11.11
N THR A 155 -3.43 -9.02 10.12
CA THR A 155 -3.92 -8.27 8.97
C THR A 155 -5.40 -8.53 8.74
N LEU A 156 -6.17 -7.51 8.40
CA LEU A 156 -7.59 -7.62 8.06
C LEU A 156 -7.87 -7.02 6.68
N GLU A 157 -8.73 -7.68 5.92
CA GLU A 157 -9.26 -7.16 4.66
C GLU A 157 -10.76 -6.82 4.84
N ILE A 158 -11.14 -5.57 4.65
CA ILE A 158 -12.54 -5.11 4.80
C ILE A 158 -13.08 -4.57 3.49
N GLU A 159 -14.40 -4.64 3.28
CA GLU A 159 -15.02 -4.05 2.10
C GLU A 159 -15.00 -2.52 2.16
N VAL A 160 -14.63 -1.89 1.06
CA VAL A 160 -14.56 -0.42 0.93
C VAL A 160 -15.25 0.04 -0.35
N ASP A 161 -15.75 1.28 -0.34
CA ASP A 161 -16.37 1.89 -1.51
C ASP A 161 -15.31 2.18 -2.58
N HIS A 162 -15.71 2.03 -3.83
CA HIS A 162 -14.82 2.25 -4.97
C HIS A 162 -15.56 2.87 -6.13
N ARG A 163 -15.25 4.12 -6.39
CA ARG A 163 -15.87 4.94 -7.43
C ARG A 163 -15.28 4.59 -8.80
N PRO A 164 -16.10 4.61 -9.88
CA PRO A 164 -15.60 4.44 -11.23
C PRO A 164 -14.59 5.55 -11.58
N ARG A 165 -13.61 5.23 -12.42
CA ARG A 165 -12.58 6.16 -12.83
C ARG A 165 -13.20 7.28 -13.66
N VAL A 166 -12.99 8.54 -13.28
CA VAL A 166 -13.54 9.71 -13.99
C VAL A 166 -12.60 10.21 -15.10
N ALA A 167 -11.29 9.89 -15.04
CA ALA A 167 -10.31 10.26 -16.06
C ALA A 167 -9.08 9.32 -16.12
N GLY A 168 -8.51 9.16 -17.32
CA GLY A 168 -7.23 8.48 -17.59
C GLY A 168 -7.36 7.16 -18.35
N ILE A 169 -6.61 7.04 -19.47
CA ILE A 169 -6.47 5.80 -20.24
C ILE A 169 -5.38 4.94 -19.58
N SER A 170 -5.66 3.66 -19.32
CA SER A 170 -4.66 2.73 -18.78
C SER A 170 -3.59 2.42 -19.85
N LYS A 171 -2.44 3.12 -19.80
CA LYS A 171 -1.32 3.00 -20.75
C LYS A 171 -0.40 1.78 -20.57
N TYR A 172 -0.88 0.64 -20.07
CA TYR A 172 0.01 -0.48 -19.70
C TYR A 172 -0.33 -1.80 -20.42
N GLY A 173 0.69 -2.38 -21.08
CA GLY A 173 0.60 -3.69 -21.72
C GLY A 173 0.48 -4.84 -20.70
N VAL A 174 -0.54 -5.68 -20.87
CA VAL A 174 -0.92 -6.78 -19.96
C VAL A 174 0.21 -7.80 -19.75
N TRP A 175 0.93 -8.16 -20.82
CA TRP A 175 2.00 -9.17 -20.80
C TRP A 175 3.22 -8.75 -19.98
N ASN A 176 3.64 -7.51 -20.11
CA ASN A 176 4.81 -6.98 -19.41
C ASN A 176 4.54 -6.83 -17.90
N ARG A 177 3.26 -6.73 -17.51
CA ARG A 177 2.82 -6.71 -16.11
C ARG A 177 2.76 -8.11 -15.51
N LEU A 178 2.40 -9.12 -16.31
CA LEU A 178 2.31 -10.51 -15.86
C LEU A 178 3.69 -11.05 -15.45
N TRP A 179 4.70 -10.93 -16.32
CA TRP A 179 6.05 -11.44 -16.00
C TRP A 179 6.70 -10.75 -14.81
N ARG A 180 6.53 -9.43 -14.70
CA ARG A 180 6.96 -8.68 -13.51
C ARG A 180 6.27 -9.19 -12.25
N GLY A 181 4.95 -9.42 -12.30
CA GLY A 181 4.21 -9.96 -11.16
C GLY A 181 4.67 -11.35 -10.72
N ILE A 182 5.05 -12.22 -11.66
CA ILE A 182 5.59 -13.55 -11.39
C ILE A 182 6.98 -13.44 -10.74
N ALA A 183 7.88 -12.63 -11.31
CA ALA A 183 9.20 -12.40 -10.73
C ALA A 183 9.12 -11.82 -9.31
N ASP A 184 8.26 -10.81 -9.10
CA ASP A 184 8.01 -10.23 -7.78
C ASP A 184 7.49 -11.30 -6.79
N LEU A 185 6.60 -12.20 -7.23
CA LEU A 185 6.06 -13.28 -6.39
C LEU A 185 7.17 -14.22 -5.90
N PHE A 186 8.07 -14.64 -6.80
CA PHE A 186 9.21 -15.48 -6.42
C PHE A 186 10.15 -14.75 -5.44
N ALA A 187 10.45 -13.48 -5.70
CA ALA A 187 11.31 -12.67 -4.83
C ALA A 187 10.70 -12.50 -3.43
N VAL A 188 9.40 -12.21 -3.34
CA VAL A 188 8.69 -12.07 -2.06
C VAL A 188 8.61 -13.43 -1.34
N ALA A 189 8.38 -14.53 -2.06
CA ALA A 189 8.38 -15.87 -1.47
C ALA A 189 9.74 -16.25 -0.89
N TRP A 190 10.81 -15.95 -1.62
CA TRP A 190 12.17 -16.11 -1.13
C TRP A 190 12.42 -15.26 0.12
N TYR A 191 12.05 -13.98 0.08
CA TYR A 191 12.22 -13.06 1.22
C TYR A 191 11.47 -13.54 2.46
N GLN A 192 10.20 -13.94 2.33
CA GLN A 192 9.42 -14.42 3.48
C GLN A 192 10.00 -15.69 4.10
N ARG A 193 10.50 -16.63 3.28
CA ARG A 193 11.15 -17.85 3.78
C ARG A 193 12.48 -17.60 4.48
N ARG A 194 13.17 -16.50 4.14
CA ARG A 194 14.51 -16.16 4.66
C ARG A 194 14.49 -15.04 5.69
N ARG A 195 13.32 -14.48 5.97
CA ARG A 195 13.10 -13.44 6.97
C ARG A 195 13.50 -13.95 8.36
N PHE A 196 14.18 -13.10 9.13
CA PHE A 196 14.41 -13.39 10.54
C PHE A 196 13.10 -13.37 11.33
N PRO A 197 12.92 -14.30 12.28
CA PRO A 197 11.76 -14.28 13.18
C PRO A 197 11.62 -12.91 13.85
N ARG A 198 10.39 -12.43 13.96
CA ARG A 198 10.10 -11.18 14.65
C ARG A 198 10.48 -11.30 16.12
N GLN A 199 11.38 -10.44 16.60
CA GLN A 199 11.69 -10.32 18.01
C GLN A 199 10.67 -9.38 18.65
N ALA A 200 9.61 -9.95 19.24
CA ALA A 200 8.48 -9.18 19.78
C ALA A 200 8.84 -8.37 21.05
N SER A 201 9.87 -8.81 21.77
CA SER A 201 10.41 -8.15 22.96
C SER A 201 11.93 -8.28 22.93
N LEU A 202 12.62 -7.16 23.04
CA LEU A 202 14.06 -7.12 23.28
C LEU A 202 14.28 -6.81 24.75
N GLU A 203 14.95 -7.70 25.47
CA GLU A 203 15.43 -7.37 26.82
C GLU A 203 16.65 -6.46 26.68
N ARG A 204 16.57 -5.29 27.30
CA ARG A 204 17.69 -4.34 27.36
C ARG A 204 18.35 -4.45 28.72
N ALA A 205 19.63 -4.75 28.73
CA ALA A 205 20.41 -4.74 29.96
C ALA A 205 20.43 -3.31 30.54
N GLY A 206 20.05 -3.17 31.82
CA GLY A 206 20.09 -1.90 32.56
C GLY A 206 18.78 -1.11 32.67
N GLU A 207 17.69 -1.55 32.01
CA GLU A 207 16.34 -1.00 32.25
C GLU A 207 15.65 -1.86 33.32
N ASN A 208 15.76 -1.49 34.60
CA ASN A 208 14.97 -2.11 35.67
C ASN A 208 13.48 -1.79 35.45
N ARG A 209 12.63 -2.84 35.43
CA ARG A 209 11.17 -2.73 35.35
C ARG A 209 10.57 -1.93 36.50
#